data_AF-A0A1H1J5I2-F1
#
_entry.id   AF-A0A1H1J5I2-F1
#
_cell.length_a   1.000
_cell.length_b   1.000
_cell.length_c   1.000
_cell.angle_alpha   90.00
_cell.angle_beta   90.00
_cell.angle_gamma   90.00
#
_symmetry.space_group_name_H-M   'P 1'
#
loop_
_entity.id
_entity.type
_entity.pdbx_description
1 polymer ?
#
loop_
_entity_poly.entity_id
_entity_poly.type
_entity_poly.pdbx_seq_one_letter_code
_entity_poly.pdbx_strand_id
1 'polypeptide(L)'
;MLLTLNIVTLILGFAVTILLLKRSYKVATIQNELNKTKADFEGAQQELSDLGQKFSEIEKELTKAINDYDNMEERYTETFGNMQKYRQQVLSLTDEAEEEQPEEKLNEGEFSCTISILQHEGLIHEVDVDFVEIIKAISPAKLIETLADRYSLEASWSVNARDWTGAEHSHKHKLTPESIDAQHEAIEAQQIKRSEFQGVGEIAF
;
A
#
# COMPACT_ATOMS: atom_id res chain seq x y z
N MET A 1 -51.87 64.19 55.56
CA MET A 1 -50.40 64.07 55.56
C MET A 1 -49.88 62.70 56.02
N LEU A 2 -50.41 62.11 57.09
CA LEU A 2 -49.98 60.78 57.57
C LEU A 2 -50.31 59.62 56.61
N LEU A 3 -51.50 59.63 55.99
CA LEU A 3 -51.92 58.56 55.06
C LEU A 3 -51.05 58.48 53.80
N THR A 4 -50.71 59.64 53.24
CA THR A 4 -49.88 59.76 52.03
C THR A 4 -48.44 59.31 52.28
N LEU A 5 -47.91 59.54 53.49
CA LEU A 5 -46.57 59.09 53.87
C LEU A 5 -46.50 57.56 53.96
N ASN A 6 -47.50 56.92 54.58
CA ASN A 6 -47.55 55.46 54.70
C ASN A 6 -47.65 54.76 53.34
N ILE A 7 -48.41 55.32 52.39
CA ILE A 7 -48.56 54.75 51.04
C ILE A 7 -47.23 54.82 50.28
N VAL A 8 -46.50 55.95 50.36
CA VAL A 8 -45.20 56.11 49.70
C VAL A 8 -44.16 55.14 50.27
N THR A 9 -44.11 54.98 51.60
CA THR A 9 -43.20 54.02 52.24
C THR A 9 -43.49 52.57 51.82
N LEU A 10 -44.78 52.22 51.69
CA LEU A 10 -45.19 50.88 51.25
C LEU A 10 -44.79 50.61 49.78
N ILE A 11 -44.99 51.59 48.89
CA ILE A 11 -44.61 51.48 47.47
C ILE A 11 -43.08 51.34 47.33
N LEU A 12 -42.31 52.14 48.06
CA LEU A 12 -40.85 52.05 48.06
C LEU A 12 -40.37 50.71 48.61
N GLY A 13 -40.97 50.22 49.69
CA GLY A 13 -40.68 48.89 50.24
C GLY A 13 -40.90 47.78 49.21
N PHE A 14 -42.05 47.79 48.53
CA PHE A 14 -42.38 46.80 47.51
C PHE A 14 -41.44 46.87 46.29
N ALA A 15 -41.08 48.08 45.84
CA ALA A 15 -40.12 48.27 44.75
C ALA A 15 -38.73 47.70 45.10
N VAL A 16 -38.25 47.93 46.33
CA VAL A 16 -36.99 47.36 46.82
C VAL A 16 -37.07 45.83 46.87
N THR A 17 -38.16 45.26 47.37
CA THR A 17 -38.34 43.79 47.42
C THR A 17 -38.33 43.17 46.01
N ILE A 18 -39.02 43.77 45.04
CA ILE A 18 -39.00 43.30 43.64
C ILE A 18 -37.59 43.36 43.06
N LEU A 19 -36.84 44.44 43.31
CA LEU A 19 -35.46 44.58 42.83
C LEU A 19 -34.54 43.51 43.45
N LEU A 20 -34.68 43.24 44.75
CA LEU A 20 -33.93 42.20 45.45
C LEU A 20 -34.27 40.80 44.91
N LEU A 21 -35.54 40.51 44.66
CA LEU A 21 -35.98 39.26 44.04
C LEU A 21 -35.41 39.08 42.63
N LYS A 22 -35.47 40.11 41.78
CA LYS A 22 -34.87 40.06 40.43
C LYS A 22 -33.37 39.83 40.49
N ARG A 23 -32.67 40.48 41.42
CA ARG A 23 -31.22 40.27 41.61
C ARG A 23 -30.91 38.86 42.08
N SER A 24 -31.66 38.35 43.06
CA SER A 24 -31.49 36.99 43.58
C SER A 24 -31.72 35.93 42.51
N TYR A 25 -32.76 36.09 41.69
CA TYR A 25 -33.04 35.19 40.57
C TYR A 25 -31.91 35.18 39.53
N LYS A 26 -31.39 36.36 39.16
CA LYS A 26 -30.24 36.46 38.24
C LYS A 26 -29.00 35.77 38.81
N VAL A 27 -28.71 35.99 40.09
CA VAL A 27 -27.56 35.34 40.76
C VAL A 27 -27.71 33.82 40.76
N ALA A 28 -28.90 33.29 41.06
CA ALA A 28 -29.14 31.86 41.04
C ALA A 28 -28.97 31.25 39.63
N THR A 29 -29.43 31.96 38.60
CA THR A 29 -29.30 31.53 37.20
C THR A 29 -27.82 31.47 36.79
N ILE A 30 -27.06 32.52 37.08
CA ILE A 30 -25.61 32.58 36.79
C ILE A 30 -24.86 31.48 37.54
N GLN A 31 -25.22 31.21 38.80
CA GLN A 31 -24.58 30.15 39.58
C GLN A 31 -24.82 28.77 38.95
N ASN A 32 -26.01 28.53 38.43
CA ASN A 32 -26.34 27.27 37.76
C ASN A 32 -25.56 27.10 36.45
N GLU A 33 -25.49 28.15 35.63
CA GLU A 33 -24.69 28.16 34.40
C GLU A 33 -23.19 27.97 34.69
N LEU A 34 -22.67 28.63 35.74
CA LEU A 34 -21.28 28.46 36.16
C LEU A 34 -20.98 27.03 36.59
N ASN A 35 -21.87 26.41 37.37
CA ASN A 35 -21.70 25.02 37.80
C ASN A 35 -21.74 24.05 36.62
N LYS A 36 -22.61 24.30 35.63
CA LYS A 36 -22.66 23.50 34.41
C LYS A 36 -21.36 23.62 33.60
N THR A 37 -20.93 24.84 33.33
CA THR A 37 -19.67 25.09 32.60
C THR A 37 -18.47 24.48 33.31
N LYS A 38 -18.46 24.50 34.65
CA LYS A 38 -17.41 23.85 35.45
C LYS A 38 -17.41 22.33 35.24
N ALA A 39 -18.57 21.69 35.29
CA ALA A 39 -18.68 20.25 35.04
C ALA A 39 -18.25 19.88 33.62
N ASP A 40 -18.67 20.67 32.62
CA ASP A 40 -18.27 20.46 31.22
C ASP A 40 -16.74 20.60 31.05
N PHE A 41 -16.12 21.58 31.73
CA PHE A 41 -14.67 21.77 31.72
C PHE A 41 -13.92 20.61 32.38
N GLU A 42 -14.39 20.12 33.54
CA GLU A 42 -13.81 18.96 34.22
C GLU A 42 -13.93 17.70 33.35
N GLY A 43 -15.04 17.52 32.64
CA GLY A 43 -15.23 16.43 31.67
C GLY A 43 -14.24 16.51 30.52
N ALA A 44 -14.11 17.67 29.88
CA ALA A 44 -13.14 17.88 28.80
C ALA A 44 -11.69 17.67 29.26
N GLN A 45 -11.36 18.07 30.49
CA GLN A 45 -10.04 17.85 31.07
C GLN A 45 -9.74 16.36 31.25
N GLN A 46 -10.73 15.56 31.65
CA GLN A 46 -10.59 14.12 31.76
C GLN A 46 -10.40 13.46 30.39
N GLU A 47 -11.21 13.83 29.40
CA GLU A 47 -11.08 13.31 28.03
C GLU A 47 -9.69 13.60 27.44
N LEU A 48 -9.15 14.79 27.69
CA LEU A 48 -7.80 15.15 27.24
C LEU A 48 -6.72 14.30 27.93
N SER A 49 -6.89 14.01 29.22
CA SER A 49 -6.00 13.12 29.97
C SER A 49 -6.01 11.70 29.40
N ASP A 50 -7.21 11.16 29.15
CA ASP A 50 -7.38 9.81 28.60
C ASP A 50 -6.79 9.72 27.19
N LEU A 51 -6.99 10.75 26.37
CA LEU A 51 -6.39 10.83 25.03
C LEU A 51 -4.86 10.89 25.09
N GLY A 52 -4.31 11.64 26.04
CA GLY A 52 -2.86 11.68 26.27
C GLY A 52 -2.27 10.32 26.63
N GLN A 53 -2.98 9.52 27.43
CA GLN A 53 -2.56 8.15 27.75
C GLN A 53 -2.58 7.25 26.52
N LYS A 54 -3.65 7.30 25.71
CA LYS A 54 -3.75 6.53 24.46
C LYS A 54 -2.64 6.90 23.47
N PHE A 55 -2.32 8.20 23.35
CA PHE A 55 -1.23 8.65 22.49
C PHE A 55 0.12 8.05 22.94
N SER A 56 0.39 8.04 24.24
CA SER A 56 1.60 7.42 24.80
C SER A 56 1.68 5.90 24.55
N GLU A 57 0.54 5.21 24.55
CA GLU A 57 0.48 3.78 24.23
C GLU A 57 0.77 3.53 22.74
N ILE A 58 0.15 4.32 21.86
CA ILE A 58 0.39 4.26 20.41
C ILE A 58 1.87 4.55 20.09
N GLU A 59 2.50 5.54 20.74
CA GLU A 59 3.92 5.84 20.55
C GLU A 59 4.82 4.65 20.90
N LYS A 60 4.48 3.90 21.96
CA LYS A 60 5.21 2.69 22.35
C LYS A 60 5.03 1.57 21.33
N GLU A 61 3.81 1.34 20.88
CA GLU A 61 3.52 0.33 19.85
C GLU A 61 4.23 0.65 18.54
N LEU A 62 4.21 1.91 18.10
CA LEU A 62 4.90 2.35 16.91
C LEU A 62 6.41 2.15 17.03
N THR A 63 7.01 2.53 18.16
CA THR A 63 8.44 2.31 18.42
C THR A 63 8.81 0.83 18.36
N LYS A 64 7.96 -0.04 18.91
CA LYS A 64 8.16 -1.48 18.85
C LYS A 64 8.08 -2.00 17.41
N ALA A 65 7.06 -1.58 16.65
CA ALA A 65 6.88 -2.00 15.26
C ALA A 65 8.06 -1.59 14.37
N ILE A 66 8.61 -0.39 14.57
CA ILE A 66 9.82 0.08 13.87
C ILE A 66 11.00 -0.83 14.19
N ASN A 67 11.26 -1.10 15.47
CA ASN A 67 12.36 -1.99 15.86
C ASN A 67 12.19 -3.41 15.31
N ASP A 68 10.97 -3.94 15.29
CA ASP A 68 10.68 -5.26 14.73
C ASP A 68 10.91 -5.30 13.21
N TYR A 69 10.60 -4.21 12.50
CA TYR A 69 10.89 -4.05 11.07
C TYR A 69 12.40 -4.01 10.79
N ASP A 70 13.16 -3.20 11.53
CA ASP A 70 14.62 -3.09 11.37
C ASP A 70 15.29 -4.47 11.59
N ASN A 71 14.86 -5.20 12.62
CA ASN A 71 15.34 -6.56 12.90
C ASN A 71 14.95 -7.58 11.80
N MET A 72 13.82 -7.36 11.10
CA MET A 72 13.43 -8.20 9.97
C MET A 72 14.29 -7.89 8.74
N GLU A 73 14.54 -6.61 8.46
CA GLU A 73 15.37 -6.17 7.33
C GLU A 73 16.81 -6.69 7.45
N GLU A 74 17.38 -6.66 8.66
CA GLU A 74 18.70 -7.24 8.92
C GLU A 74 18.74 -8.75 8.60
N ARG A 75 17.74 -9.50 9.06
CA ARG A 75 17.63 -10.95 8.79
C ARG A 75 17.44 -11.25 7.30
N TYR A 76 16.68 -10.43 6.59
CA TYR A 76 16.48 -10.59 5.15
C TYR A 76 17.80 -10.37 4.40
N THR A 77 18.51 -9.30 4.75
CA THR A 77 19.82 -8.96 4.15
C THR A 77 20.84 -10.07 4.39
N GLU A 78 20.89 -10.63 5.61
CA GLU A 78 21.77 -11.75 5.92
C GLU A 78 21.41 -13.01 5.11
N THR A 79 20.12 -13.36 5.06
CA THR A 79 19.64 -14.53 4.33
C THR A 79 19.94 -14.40 2.83
N PHE A 80 19.70 -13.24 2.24
CA PHE A 80 20.02 -12.96 0.85
C PHE A 80 21.52 -13.05 0.58
N GLY A 81 22.36 -12.46 1.45
CA GLY A 81 23.82 -12.58 1.35
C GLY A 81 24.31 -14.03 1.42
N ASN A 82 23.72 -14.84 2.30
CA ASN A 82 24.01 -16.27 2.39
C ASN A 82 23.57 -17.03 1.13
N MET A 83 22.40 -16.73 0.57
CA MET A 83 21.93 -17.34 -0.69
C MET A 83 22.83 -16.98 -1.88
N GLN A 84 23.31 -15.74 -1.98
CA GLN A 84 24.27 -15.35 -3.02
C GLN A 84 25.59 -16.12 -2.90
N LYS A 85 26.10 -16.30 -1.68
CA LYS A 85 27.29 -17.14 -1.43
C LYS A 85 27.06 -18.60 -1.85
N TYR A 86 25.92 -19.18 -1.49
CA TYR A 86 25.57 -20.55 -1.91
C TYR A 86 25.46 -20.67 -3.42
N ARG A 87 24.80 -19.72 -4.10
CA ARG A 87 24.75 -19.67 -5.57
C ARG A 87 26.15 -19.67 -6.17
N GLN A 88 27.05 -18.84 -5.64
CA GLN A 88 28.41 -18.74 -6.17
C GLN A 88 29.23 -20.01 -5.93
N GLN A 89 29.04 -20.68 -4.79
CA GLN A 89 29.62 -22.00 -4.54
C GLN A 89 29.08 -23.07 -5.49
N VAL A 90 27.76 -23.10 -5.72
CA VAL A 90 27.14 -24.04 -6.66
C VAL A 90 27.61 -23.78 -8.09
N LEU A 91 27.69 -22.51 -8.52
CA LEU A 91 28.23 -22.15 -9.84
C LEU A 91 29.69 -22.60 -10.00
N SER A 92 30.52 -22.40 -8.98
CA SER A 92 31.92 -22.89 -9.00
C SER A 92 32.06 -24.41 -9.05
N LEU A 93 31.02 -25.15 -8.65
CA LEU A 93 30.97 -26.61 -8.76
C LEU A 93 30.41 -27.06 -10.12
N THR A 94 29.68 -26.20 -10.84
CA THR A 94 29.13 -26.47 -12.17
C THR A 94 30.00 -25.97 -13.32
N ASP A 95 30.96 -25.08 -13.06
CA ASP A 95 31.95 -24.62 -14.07
C ASP A 95 32.89 -25.76 -14.54
N GLU A 96 32.93 -26.92 -13.86
CA GLU A 96 33.58 -28.14 -14.40
C GLU A 96 32.71 -28.87 -15.44
N ALA A 97 31.53 -28.35 -15.78
CA ALA A 97 30.60 -28.90 -16.77
C ALA A 97 30.11 -27.83 -17.75
N GLU A 98 31.00 -27.04 -18.36
CA GLU A 98 30.74 -26.51 -19.71
C GLU A 98 30.79 -27.68 -20.71
N GLU A 99 29.80 -28.58 -20.64
CA GLU A 99 29.43 -29.37 -21.79
C GLU A 99 28.81 -28.38 -22.78
N GLU A 100 29.55 -28.05 -23.84
CA GLU A 100 28.98 -27.50 -25.08
C GLU A 100 27.74 -28.34 -25.42
N GLN A 101 26.54 -27.82 -25.09
CA GLN A 101 25.32 -28.51 -25.45
C GLN A 101 25.34 -28.63 -26.97
N PRO A 102 25.26 -29.86 -27.52
CA PRO A 102 25.35 -30.05 -28.95
C PRO A 102 24.26 -29.23 -29.61
N GLU A 103 24.64 -28.31 -30.50
CA GLU A 103 23.69 -27.47 -31.23
C GLU A 103 22.60 -28.36 -31.85
N GLU A 104 21.37 -28.22 -31.34
CA GLU A 104 20.27 -29.07 -31.76
C GLU A 104 20.03 -28.84 -33.26
N LYS A 105 20.07 -29.93 -34.04
CA LYS A 105 19.86 -29.86 -35.49
C LYS A 105 18.41 -29.47 -35.77
N LEU A 106 18.21 -28.27 -36.28
CA LEU A 106 16.90 -27.75 -36.66
C LEU A 106 16.45 -28.37 -37.98
N ASN A 107 15.16 -28.71 -38.06
CA ASN A 107 14.52 -29.11 -39.30
C ASN A 107 14.14 -27.88 -40.14
N GLU A 108 13.93 -28.08 -41.43
CA GLU A 108 13.44 -27.01 -42.30
C GLU A 108 12.13 -26.40 -41.76
N GLY A 109 12.11 -25.08 -41.60
CA GLY A 109 11.00 -24.35 -40.97
C GLY A 109 11.05 -24.23 -39.45
N GLU A 110 12.14 -24.64 -38.79
CA GLU A 110 12.34 -24.47 -37.34
C GLU A 110 13.30 -23.33 -37.03
N PHE A 111 13.00 -22.61 -35.94
CA PHE A 111 13.83 -21.58 -35.36
C PHE A 111 14.17 -21.99 -33.93
N SER A 112 15.45 -21.99 -33.57
CA SER A 112 15.88 -22.02 -32.16
C SER A 112 15.83 -20.58 -31.65
N CYS A 113 14.98 -20.31 -30.67
CA CYS A 113 14.71 -18.96 -30.18
C CYS A 113 15.13 -18.82 -28.73
N THR A 114 15.98 -17.84 -28.43
CA THR A 114 16.16 -17.30 -27.08
C THR A 114 15.20 -16.13 -26.92
N ILE A 115 14.21 -16.29 -26.03
CA ILE A 115 13.15 -15.31 -25.79
C ILE A 115 13.36 -14.71 -24.40
N SER A 116 13.38 -13.38 -24.34
CA SER A 116 13.44 -12.60 -23.10
C SER A 116 12.12 -11.86 -22.92
N ILE A 117 11.46 -12.02 -21.79
CA ILE A 117 10.19 -11.37 -21.45
C ILE A 117 10.39 -10.50 -20.22
N LEU A 118 10.05 -9.22 -20.37
CA LEU A 118 10.03 -8.24 -19.29
C LEU A 118 8.58 -7.95 -18.90
N GLN A 119 8.20 -8.43 -17.72
CA GLN A 119 6.87 -8.21 -17.13
C GLN A 119 6.98 -7.22 -15.95
N HIS A 120 6.04 -6.29 -15.87
CA HIS A 120 5.95 -5.33 -14.77
C HIS A 120 5.01 -5.88 -13.68
N GLU A 121 5.57 -6.36 -12.57
CA GLU A 121 4.83 -6.77 -11.38
C GLU A 121 4.74 -5.59 -10.39
N GLY A 122 3.68 -4.79 -10.51
CA GLY A 122 3.42 -3.65 -9.64
C GLY A 122 4.42 -2.49 -9.83
N LEU A 123 4.50 -1.59 -8.84
CA LEU A 123 5.23 -0.31 -8.97
C LEU A 123 6.77 -0.42 -9.00
N ILE A 124 7.35 -1.58 -8.66
CA ILE A 124 8.79 -1.67 -8.32
C ILE A 124 9.48 -2.94 -8.84
N HIS A 125 8.75 -4.00 -9.19
CA HIS A 125 9.38 -5.27 -9.58
C HIS A 125 9.23 -5.53 -11.07
N GLU A 126 10.36 -5.49 -11.78
CA GLU A 126 10.48 -6.02 -13.14
C GLU A 126 10.92 -7.47 -13.04
N VAL A 127 10.14 -8.38 -13.65
CA VAL A 127 10.51 -9.79 -13.77
C VAL A 127 11.04 -9.99 -15.18
N ASP A 128 12.32 -10.33 -15.28
CA ASP A 128 13.00 -10.69 -16.52
C ASP A 128 13.12 -12.21 -16.59
N VAL A 129 12.51 -12.81 -17.60
CA VAL A 129 12.50 -14.27 -17.81
C VAL A 129 13.08 -14.58 -19.18
N ASP A 130 14.23 -15.26 -19.16
CA ASP A 130 14.88 -15.81 -20.35
C ASP A 130 14.61 -17.31 -20.47
N PHE A 131 14.19 -17.75 -21.66
CA PHE A 131 14.07 -19.17 -21.97
C PHE A 131 14.34 -19.45 -23.44
N VAL A 132 14.63 -20.72 -23.74
CA VAL A 132 14.90 -21.21 -25.09
C VAL A 132 13.73 -22.06 -25.55
N GLU A 133 13.19 -21.77 -26.73
CA GLU A 133 12.08 -22.52 -27.35
C GLU A 133 12.40 -22.78 -28.83
N ILE A 134 12.06 -23.97 -29.34
CA ILE A 134 12.08 -24.23 -30.78
C ILE A 134 10.70 -23.94 -31.36
N ILE A 135 10.61 -22.96 -32.25
CA ILE A 135 9.36 -22.52 -32.86
C ILE A 135 9.34 -22.88 -34.35
N LYS A 136 8.25 -23.53 -34.79
CA LYS A 136 7.99 -23.78 -36.21
C LYS A 136 7.37 -22.56 -36.85
N ALA A 137 8.09 -21.96 -37.80
CA ALA A 137 7.62 -20.82 -38.57
C ALA A 137 8.13 -20.91 -40.00
N ILE A 138 7.29 -20.50 -40.96
CA ILE A 138 7.66 -20.45 -42.38
C ILE A 138 8.58 -19.28 -42.71
N SER A 139 8.68 -18.28 -41.82
CA SER A 139 9.53 -17.11 -41.98
C SER A 139 9.78 -16.40 -40.64
N PRO A 140 10.82 -15.55 -40.54
CA PRO A 140 11.04 -14.71 -39.36
C PRO A 140 9.85 -13.79 -39.07
N ALA A 141 9.15 -13.30 -40.09
CA ALA A 141 7.94 -12.50 -39.92
C ALA A 141 6.82 -13.30 -39.24
N LYS A 142 6.64 -14.58 -39.61
CA LYS A 142 5.63 -15.44 -38.99
C LYS A 142 6.02 -15.84 -37.56
N LEU A 143 7.31 -15.97 -37.28
CA LEU A 143 7.83 -16.13 -35.92
C LEU A 143 7.47 -14.92 -35.05
N ILE A 144 7.76 -13.71 -35.54
CA ILE A 144 7.44 -12.46 -34.83
C ILE A 144 5.93 -12.34 -34.60
N GLU A 145 5.09 -12.65 -35.60
CA GLU A 145 3.63 -12.66 -35.43
C GLU A 145 3.18 -13.64 -34.35
N THR A 146 3.75 -14.85 -34.32
CA THR A 146 3.44 -15.86 -33.30
C THR A 146 3.81 -15.40 -31.90
N LEU A 147 4.97 -14.74 -31.75
CA LEU A 147 5.40 -14.20 -30.46
C LEU A 147 4.60 -12.96 -30.07
N ALA A 148 4.20 -12.15 -31.05
CA ALA A 148 3.37 -10.98 -30.81
C ALA A 148 1.98 -11.35 -30.30
N ASP A 149 1.36 -12.38 -30.88
CA ASP A 149 0.07 -12.91 -30.43
C ASP A 149 0.14 -13.45 -29.00
N ARG A 150 1.30 -13.98 -28.58
CA ARG A 150 1.51 -14.51 -27.22
C ARG A 150 1.79 -13.43 -26.19
N TYR A 151 2.59 -12.41 -26.54
CA TYR A 151 3.22 -11.55 -25.54
C TYR A 151 2.97 -10.05 -25.71
N SER A 152 2.64 -9.55 -26.91
CA SER A 152 2.58 -8.10 -27.18
C SER A 152 1.48 -7.34 -26.44
N LEU A 153 0.52 -8.04 -25.83
CA LEU A 153 -0.51 -7.42 -25.00
C LEU A 153 -0.07 -7.29 -23.53
N GLU A 154 0.84 -8.15 -23.09
CA GLU A 154 1.10 -8.39 -21.66
C GLU A 154 2.54 -8.09 -21.24
N ALA A 155 3.50 -8.05 -22.17
CA ALA A 155 4.88 -7.82 -21.80
C ALA A 155 5.69 -7.15 -22.92
N SER A 156 6.76 -6.48 -22.52
CA SER A 156 7.84 -6.17 -23.45
C SER A 156 8.64 -7.45 -23.66
N TRP A 157 9.07 -7.73 -24.89
CA TRP A 157 9.77 -8.97 -25.19
C TRP A 157 10.82 -8.78 -26.27
N SER A 158 11.85 -9.63 -26.25
CA SER A 158 12.80 -9.73 -27.34
C SER A 158 13.08 -11.18 -27.69
N VAL A 159 13.46 -11.41 -28.93
CA VAL A 159 13.86 -12.74 -29.40
C VAL A 159 15.14 -12.63 -30.21
N ASN A 160 16.06 -13.56 -29.96
CA ASN A 160 17.16 -13.88 -30.85
C ASN A 160 16.91 -15.30 -31.36
N ALA A 161 16.73 -15.44 -32.67
CA ALA A 161 16.34 -16.69 -33.29
C ALA A 161 17.38 -17.10 -34.35
N ARG A 162 17.76 -18.37 -34.34
CA ARG A 162 18.57 -18.99 -35.39
C ARG A 162 17.70 -19.92 -36.21
N ASP A 163 17.65 -19.73 -37.53
CA ASP A 163 16.91 -20.64 -38.41
C ASP A 163 17.72 -21.90 -38.76
N TRP A 164 17.07 -22.85 -39.44
CA TRP A 164 17.68 -24.11 -39.87
C TRP A 164 18.83 -23.96 -40.88
N THR A 165 18.99 -22.78 -41.49
CA THR A 165 20.14 -22.47 -42.36
C THR A 165 21.32 -21.89 -41.58
N GLY A 166 21.11 -21.61 -40.29
CA GLY A 166 22.08 -20.98 -39.41
C GLY A 166 22.04 -19.44 -39.45
N ALA A 167 21.06 -18.83 -40.13
CA ALA A 167 20.93 -17.38 -40.13
C ALA A 167 20.24 -16.89 -38.85
N GLU A 168 20.75 -15.76 -38.33
CA GLU A 168 20.28 -15.16 -37.10
C GLU A 168 19.30 -14.01 -37.37
N HIS A 169 18.26 -13.94 -36.55
CA HIS A 169 17.18 -12.97 -36.61
C HIS A 169 16.95 -12.42 -35.21
N SER A 170 16.93 -11.09 -35.06
CA SER A 170 16.65 -10.45 -33.78
C SER A 170 15.45 -9.52 -33.91
N HIS A 171 14.58 -9.56 -32.91
CA HIS A 171 13.44 -8.65 -32.80
C HIS A 171 13.22 -8.19 -31.38
N LYS A 172 12.75 -6.95 -31.22
CA LYS A 172 12.41 -6.36 -29.93
C LYS A 172 11.07 -5.66 -30.03
N HIS A 173 10.17 -6.02 -29.11
CA HIS A 173 8.89 -5.39 -28.90
C HIS A 173 8.89 -4.71 -27.54
N LYS A 174 8.48 -3.45 -27.49
CA LYS A 174 8.30 -2.70 -26.24
C LYS A 174 6.85 -2.28 -26.12
N LEU A 175 6.29 -2.49 -24.93
CA LEU A 175 5.00 -1.92 -24.58
C LEU A 175 5.06 -0.39 -24.61
N THR A 176 3.94 0.22 -24.95
CA THR A 176 3.76 1.67 -24.82
C THR A 176 3.54 2.03 -23.35
N PRO A 177 3.88 3.25 -22.92
CA PRO A 177 3.62 3.72 -21.56
C PRO A 177 2.16 3.52 -21.13
N GLU A 178 1.20 3.77 -22.03
CA GLU A 178 -0.23 3.61 -21.75
C GLU A 178 -0.62 2.16 -21.43
N SER A 179 0.05 1.18 -22.06
CA SER A 179 -0.19 -0.24 -21.81
C SER A 179 0.43 -0.69 -20.47
N ILE A 180 1.57 -0.11 -20.10
CA ILE A 180 2.20 -0.36 -18.79
C ILE A 180 1.32 0.19 -17.67
N ASP A 181 0.79 1.41 -17.83
CA ASP A 181 -0.14 2.00 -16.85
C ASP A 181 -1.40 1.15 -16.69
N ALA A 182 -1.99 0.69 -17.80
CA ALA A 182 -3.16 -0.20 -17.76
C ALA A 182 -2.87 -1.54 -17.04
N GLN A 183 -1.66 -2.08 -17.16
CA GLN A 183 -1.26 -3.28 -16.42
C GLN A 183 -1.14 -3.02 -14.92
N HIS A 184 -0.53 -1.90 -14.53
CA HIS A 184 -0.45 -1.51 -13.12
C HIS A 184 -1.83 -1.36 -12.48
N GLU A 185 -2.75 -0.68 -13.15
CA GLU A 185 -4.14 -0.54 -12.68
C GLU A 185 -4.84 -1.90 -12.52
N ALA A 186 -4.63 -2.82 -13.46
CA ALA A 186 -5.22 -4.16 -13.41
C ALA A 186 -4.66 -5.00 -12.25
N ILE A 187 -3.35 -4.91 -11.99
CA ILE A 187 -2.69 -5.61 -10.88
C ILE A 187 -3.15 -5.04 -9.54
N GLU A 188 -3.21 -3.72 -9.40
CA GLU A 188 -3.69 -3.05 -8.18
C GLU A 188 -5.14 -3.45 -7.87
N ALA A 189 -6.02 -3.44 -8.88
CA ALA A 189 -7.41 -3.88 -8.73
C ALA A 189 -7.52 -5.35 -8.28
N GLN A 190 -6.62 -6.22 -8.74
CA GLN A 190 -6.57 -7.62 -8.28
C GLN A 190 -6.04 -7.74 -6.85
N GLN A 191 -5.05 -6.94 -6.46
CA GLN A 191 -4.52 -6.93 -5.09
C GLN A 191 -5.57 -6.44 -4.08
N ILE A 192 -6.32 -5.39 -4.41
CA ILE A 192 -7.45 -4.89 -3.59
C ILE A 192 -8.51 -5.99 -3.41
N LYS A 193 -8.89 -6.68 -4.49
CA LYS A 193 -9.83 -7.81 -4.38
C LYS A 193 -9.30 -8.94 -3.50
N ARG A 194 -8.01 -9.23 -3.54
CA ARG A 194 -7.40 -10.28 -2.69
C ARG A 194 -7.38 -9.88 -1.22
N SER A 195 -7.10 -8.61 -0.90
CA SER A 195 -7.08 -8.12 0.48
C SER A 195 -8.49 -8.05 1.10
N GLU A 196 -9.51 -7.71 0.32
CA GLU A 196 -10.92 -7.75 0.75
C GLU A 196 -11.37 -9.16 1.16
N PHE A 197 -10.86 -10.21 0.51
CA PHE A 197 -11.20 -11.60 0.85
C PHE A 197 -10.40 -12.16 2.04
N GLN A 198 -9.21 -11.62 2.32
CA GLN A 198 -8.40 -12.04 3.48
C GLN A 198 -8.86 -11.38 4.80
N GLY A 199 -9.57 -10.25 4.75
CA GLY A 199 -10.11 -9.56 5.93
C GLY A 199 -11.36 -10.21 6.57
N VAL A 200 -11.93 -11.27 5.99
CA VAL A 200 -13.17 -11.92 6.49
C VAL A 200 -12.88 -13.24 7.23
N GLY A 201 -11.61 -13.66 7.32
CA GLY A 201 -11.22 -14.95 7.93
C GLY A 201 -10.87 -14.91 9.43
N GLU A 202 -10.67 -13.74 10.04
CA GLU A 202 -10.13 -13.61 11.41
C GLU A 202 -11.18 -13.24 12.48
N ILE A 203 -12.46 -13.53 12.25
CA ILE A 203 -13.51 -13.43 13.28
C ILE A 203 -14.30 -14.74 13.37
N ALA A 204 -13.61 -15.82 13.69
CA ALA A 204 -14.21 -16.98 14.35
C ALA A 204 -13.09 -17.89 14.87
N PHE A 205 -12.70 -17.72 16.14
CA PHE A 205 -12.66 -18.75 17.19
C PHE A 205 -12.12 -18.15 18.49
#